data_AF-A0A5Z7Y300-F1
#
_entry.id   AF-A0A5Z7Y300-F1
#
_cell.length_a   1.000
_cell.length_b   1.000
_cell.length_c   1.000
_cell.angle_alpha   90.00
_cell.angle_beta   90.00
_cell.angle_gamma   90.00
#
_symmetry.space_group_name_H-M   'P 1'
#
loop_
_entity.id
_entity.type
_entity.pdbx_description
1 polymer ?
#
loop_
_entity_poly.entity_id
_entity_poly.type
_entity_poly.pdbx_seq_one_letter_code
_entity_poly.pdbx_strand_id
1 'polypeptide(L)'
;MQFTVYSNTGKSAVYPLLLDVTSDIIGQLNRRIVIPLLPVEKYPGSTRPERLVPLVRLTDGNEYAVMTHEMASIPARSLGTVFCDASLHRIQVKAAIDFLLDGI
;
A
#
# COMPACT_ATOMS: atom_id res chain seq x y z
N MET A 1 2.35 6.59 10.08
CA MET A 1 3.70 6.06 10.41
C MET A 1 4.08 5.19 9.24
N GLN A 2 5.37 5.14 8.90
CA GLN A 2 5.80 4.34 7.76
C GLN A 2 5.38 2.87 7.93
N PHE A 3 4.83 2.27 6.88
CA PHE A 3 4.28 0.91 6.82
C PHE A 3 3.04 0.66 7.68
N THR A 4 2.35 1.71 8.12
CA THR A 4 0.99 1.57 8.69
C THR A 4 -0.04 1.46 7.57
N VAL A 5 -0.99 0.54 7.74
CA VAL A 5 -2.16 0.39 6.87
C VAL A 5 -3.33 1.15 7.47
N TYR A 6 -4.02 1.92 6.64
CA TYR A 6 -5.19 2.70 7.01
C TYR A 6 -6.40 2.29 6.16
N SER A 7 -7.60 2.48 6.69
CA SER A 7 -8.81 2.41 5.87
C SER A 7 -8.83 3.54 4.84
N ASN A 8 -9.27 3.22 3.62
CA ASN A 8 -9.48 4.22 2.57
C ASN A 8 -10.83 4.91 2.77
N THR A 9 -10.81 6.22 3.01
CA THR A 9 -12.04 7.04 3.13
C THR A 9 -12.51 7.62 1.81
N GLY A 10 -11.74 7.39 0.72
CA GLY A 10 -12.09 7.82 -0.62
C GLY A 10 -13.30 7.09 -1.19
N LYS A 11 -13.78 7.56 -2.35
CA LYS A 11 -14.97 7.02 -3.02
C LYS A 11 -14.75 5.65 -3.68
N SER A 12 -13.51 5.16 -3.75
CA SER A 12 -13.21 3.89 -4.41
C SER A 12 -13.40 2.72 -3.44
N ALA A 13 -14.48 1.97 -3.63
CA ALA A 13 -14.72 0.70 -2.93
C ALA A 13 -13.77 -0.43 -3.40
N VAL A 14 -13.01 -0.20 -4.47
CA VAL A 14 -12.07 -1.17 -5.04
C VAL A 14 -10.83 -1.32 -4.14
N TYR A 15 -10.38 -0.22 -3.55
CA TYR A 15 -9.18 -0.17 -2.70
C TYR A 15 -9.58 0.15 -1.26
N PRO A 16 -9.98 -0.85 -0.44
CA PRO A 16 -10.47 -0.61 0.92
C PRO A 16 -9.39 -0.12 1.88
N LEU A 17 -8.10 -0.38 1.58
CA LEU A 17 -6.98 -0.09 2.46
C LEU A 17 -5.86 0.65 1.71
N LEU A 18 -5.10 1.46 2.44
CA LEU A 18 -3.97 2.25 1.96
C LEU A 18 -2.75 1.99 2.85
N LEU A 19 -1.61 1.63 2.25
CA LEU A 19 -0.34 1.46 2.93
C LEU A 19 0.49 2.75 2.87
N ASP A 20 0.78 3.38 4.00
CA ASP A 20 1.71 4.52 4.07
C ASP A 20 3.15 4.06 3.88
N VAL A 21 3.88 4.60 2.90
CA VAL A 21 5.30 4.30 2.64
C VAL A 21 6.22 5.49 2.92
N THR A 22 5.66 6.61 3.37
CA THR A 22 6.40 7.84 3.66
C THR A 22 7.32 7.64 4.85
N SER A 23 8.62 7.95 4.68
CA SER A 23 9.58 7.95 5.79
C SER A 23 9.15 8.92 6.89
N ASP A 24 9.25 8.50 8.15
CA ASP A 24 8.95 9.38 9.29
C ASP A 24 10.02 10.50 9.47
N ILE A 25 11.18 10.39 8.79
CA ILE A 25 12.22 11.45 8.76
C ILE A 25 11.72 12.69 8.01
N ILE A 26 10.80 12.51 7.06
CA ILE A 26 10.25 13.59 6.22
C ILE A 26 9.41 14.61 7.05
N GLY A 27 9.33 14.45 8.37
CA GLY A 27 8.67 15.35 9.29
C GLY A 27 7.14 15.26 9.20
N GLN A 28 6.44 16.19 9.87
CA GLN A 28 4.99 16.27 9.78
C GLN A 28 4.55 16.99 8.50
N LEU A 29 4.73 16.36 7.36
CA LEU A 29 4.05 16.77 6.14
C LEU A 29 2.56 16.44 6.24
N ASN A 30 1.71 17.37 5.85
CA ASN A 30 0.26 17.19 5.75
C ASN A 30 -0.14 16.22 4.62
N ARG A 31 0.82 15.46 4.08
CA ARG A 31 0.65 14.53 2.96
C ARG A 31 1.39 13.24 3.25
N ARG A 32 0.86 12.14 2.73
CA ARG A 32 1.46 10.80 2.78
C ARG A 32 1.52 10.23 1.38
N ILE A 33 2.64 9.61 1.03
CA ILE A 33 2.75 8.71 -0.12
C ILE A 33 2.18 7.37 0.32
N VAL A 34 1.16 6.91 -0.39
CA VAL A 34 0.46 5.66 -0.08
C VAL A 34 0.42 4.76 -1.29
N ILE A 35 0.33 3.46 -1.03
CA ILE A 35 0.05 2.44 -2.04
C ILE A 35 -1.32 1.82 -1.74
N PRO A 36 -2.26 1.82 -2.71
CA PRO A 36 -3.54 1.13 -2.54
C PRO A 36 -3.38 -0.38 -2.40
N LEU A 37 -4.17 -0.97 -1.51
CA LEU A 37 -4.24 -2.41 -1.30
C LEU A 37 -5.56 -2.94 -1.85
N LEU A 38 -5.47 -3.91 -2.76
CA LEU A 38 -6.61 -4.59 -3.38
C LEU A 38 -6.72 -6.00 -2.78
N PRO A 39 -7.87 -6.40 -2.18
CA PRO A 39 -8.08 -7.79 -1.79
C PRO A 39 -7.77 -8.73 -2.95
N VAL A 40 -6.96 -9.76 -2.72
CA VAL A 40 -6.44 -10.62 -3.80
C VAL A 40 -7.57 -11.29 -4.59
N GLU A 41 -8.70 -11.62 -3.94
CA GLU A 41 -9.88 -12.21 -4.60
C GLU A 41 -10.51 -11.28 -5.65
N LYS A 42 -10.24 -9.98 -5.57
CA LYS A 42 -10.75 -8.96 -6.50
C LYS A 42 -9.73 -8.58 -7.59
N TYR A 43 -8.56 -9.23 -7.62
CA TYR A 43 -7.53 -8.91 -8.60
C TYR A 43 -8.01 -9.26 -10.03
N PRO A 44 -7.90 -8.33 -11.00
CA PRO A 44 -8.34 -8.59 -12.36
C PRO A 44 -7.35 -9.53 -13.07
N GLY A 45 -7.78 -10.76 -13.32
CA GLY A 45 -7.01 -11.74 -14.09
C GLY A 45 -6.35 -12.82 -13.25
N SER A 46 -5.82 -13.83 -13.95
CA SER A 46 -5.22 -15.02 -13.33
C SER A 46 -3.73 -14.87 -13.02
N THR A 47 -3.07 -13.83 -13.56
CA THR A 47 -1.63 -13.60 -13.40
C THR A 47 -1.36 -12.15 -13.02
N ARG A 48 -0.37 -11.97 -12.14
CA ARG A 48 0.03 -10.68 -11.57
C ARG A 48 1.54 -10.51 -11.75
N PRO A 49 2.04 -9.33 -12.12
CA PRO A 49 3.49 -9.08 -12.14
C PRO A 49 4.03 -9.09 -10.70
N GLU A 50 4.53 -10.25 -10.25
CA GLU A 50 4.75 -10.50 -8.83
C GLU A 50 5.73 -9.55 -8.16
N ARG A 51 6.77 -9.14 -8.91
CA ARG A 51 7.77 -8.18 -8.48
C ARG A 51 7.19 -6.77 -8.29
N LEU A 52 6.29 -6.35 -9.18
CA LEU A 52 5.70 -5.01 -9.16
C LEU A 52 4.53 -4.92 -8.17
N VAL A 53 3.75 -5.98 -8.03
CA VAL A 53 2.50 -5.95 -7.25
C VAL A 53 2.55 -7.05 -6.19
N PRO A 54 3.43 -7.01 -5.18
CA PRO A 54 3.56 -8.11 -4.24
C PRO A 54 2.27 -8.38 -3.45
N LEU A 55 2.14 -9.59 -2.90
CA LEU A 55 1.08 -9.92 -1.95
C LEU A 55 1.57 -9.75 -0.52
N VAL A 56 0.72 -9.16 0.31
CA VAL A 56 0.93 -9.05 1.75
C VAL A 56 -0.27 -9.65 2.47
N ARG A 57 -0.02 -10.46 3.50
CA ARG A 57 -1.04 -10.91 4.44
C ARG A 57 -1.13 -9.94 5.61
N LEU A 58 -2.35 -9.47 5.89
CA LEU A 58 -2.62 -8.53 7.00
C LEU A 58 -3.23 -9.24 8.21
N THR A 59 -3.49 -8.49 9.28
CA THR A 59 -3.95 -9.03 10.58
C THR A 59 -5.34 -9.63 10.58
N ASP A 60 -6.15 -9.36 9.55
CA ASP A 60 -7.45 -10.02 9.31
C ASP A 60 -7.30 -11.42 8.68
N GLY A 61 -6.07 -11.85 8.39
CA GLY A 61 -5.77 -13.13 7.74
C GLY A 61 -5.90 -13.10 6.21
N ASN A 62 -6.38 -12.00 5.63
CA ASN A 62 -6.59 -11.88 4.20
C ASN A 62 -5.32 -11.43 3.47
N GLU A 63 -5.22 -11.77 2.19
CA GLU A 63 -4.14 -11.36 1.32
C GLU A 63 -4.55 -10.18 0.45
N TYR A 64 -3.64 -9.23 0.32
CA TYR A 64 -3.84 -8.02 -0.44
C TYR A 64 -2.72 -7.83 -1.45
N ALA A 65 -3.09 -7.51 -2.68
CA ALA A 65 -2.18 -7.04 -3.70
C ALA A 65 -1.78 -5.58 -3.42
N VAL A 66 -0.48 -5.35 -3.27
CA VAL A 66 0.11 -4.02 -3.12
C VAL A 66 0.19 -3.40 -4.51
N MET A 67 -0.76 -2.53 -4.86
CA MET A 67 -0.88 -1.95 -6.20
C MET A 67 0.17 -0.85 -6.41
N THR A 68 1.46 -1.21 -6.42
CA THR A 68 2.59 -0.27 -6.39
C THR A 68 2.55 0.78 -7.51
N HIS A 69 2.06 0.41 -8.70
CA HIS A 69 1.90 1.33 -9.83
C HIS A 69 0.81 2.39 -9.62
N GLU A 70 -0.09 2.20 -8.66
CA GLU A 70 -1.14 3.15 -8.24
C GLU A 70 -0.69 4.01 -7.04
N MET A 71 0.61 4.00 -6.71
CA MET A 71 1.17 4.80 -5.64
C MET A 71 0.90 6.29 -5.87
N ALA A 72 0.40 6.98 -4.83
CA ALA A 72 0.04 8.38 -4.93
C ALA A 72 0.33 9.15 -3.63
N SER A 73 0.55 10.46 -3.76
CA SER A 73 0.56 11.35 -2.61
C SER A 73 -0.87 11.82 -2.31
N ILE A 74 -1.32 11.67 -1.06
CA ILE A 74 -2.64 12.12 -0.59
C ILE A 74 -2.51 13.01 0.65
N PRO A 75 -3.51 13.87 0.96
CA PRO A 75 -3.56 14.58 2.24
C PRO A 75 -3.64 13.58 3.41
N ALA A 76 -2.88 13.82 4.48
CA ALA A 76 -2.90 12.96 5.67
C ALA A 76 -4.30 12.85 6.29
N ARG A 77 -5.10 13.93 6.21
CA ARG A 77 -6.50 13.96 6.66
C ARG A 77 -7.45 13.04 5.88
N SER A 78 -7.02 12.50 4.74
CA SER A 78 -7.80 11.56 3.93
C SER A 78 -7.54 10.10 4.34
N LEU A 79 -6.55 9.84 5.19
CA LEU A 79 -6.38 8.53 5.80
C LEU A 79 -7.49 8.28 6.82
N GLY A 80 -8.08 7.10 6.77
CA GLY A 80 -9.07 6.66 7.75
C GLY A 80 -8.41 6.16 9.03
N THR A 81 -9.13 5.29 9.72
CA THR A 81 -8.64 4.61 10.91
C THR A 81 -7.42 3.74 10.59
N VAL A 82 -6.49 3.62 11.55
CA VAL A 82 -5.43 2.62 11.49
C VAL A 82 -6.08 1.23 11.45
N PHE A 83 -5.67 0.43 10.47
CA PHE A 83 -6.08 -0.97 10.35
C PHE A 83 -5.05 -1.88 11.01
N CYS A 84 -3.78 -1.81 10.62
CA CYS A 84 -2.69 -2.58 11.22
C CYS A 84 -1.30 -2.01 10.90
N ASP A 85 -0.26 -2.56 11.53
CA ASP A 85 1.14 -2.40 11.09
C ASP A 85 1.48 -3.47 10.04
N ALA A 86 2.18 -3.07 8.98
CA ALA A 86 2.66 -3.94 7.90
C ALA A 86 4.19 -3.87 7.75
N SER A 87 4.92 -3.47 8.80
CA SER A 87 6.37 -3.29 8.76
C SER A 87 7.13 -4.58 8.45
N LEU A 88 6.54 -5.76 8.72
CA LEU A 88 7.09 -7.07 8.34
C LEU A 88 7.33 -7.17 6.81
N HIS A 89 6.49 -6.51 6.01
CA HIS A 89 6.54 -6.54 4.55
C HIS A 89 7.44 -5.46 3.94
N ARG A 90 8.17 -4.71 4.78
CA ARG A 90 9.03 -3.58 4.37
C ARG A 90 9.96 -3.92 3.21
N ILE A 91 10.65 -5.06 3.29
CA ILE A 91 11.64 -5.46 2.27
C ILE A 91 10.94 -5.67 0.92
N GLN A 92 9.83 -6.40 0.92
CA GLN A 92 9.07 -6.73 -0.28
C GLN A 92 8.44 -5.48 -0.91
N VAL A 93 7.85 -4.59 -0.12
CA VAL A 93 7.26 -3.33 -0.61
C VAL A 93 8.32 -2.40 -1.17
N LYS A 94 9.48 -2.28 -0.51
CA LYS A 94 10.59 -1.48 -1.03
C LYS A 94 11.12 -2.02 -2.35
N ALA A 95 11.28 -3.34 -2.46
CA ALA A 95 11.73 -3.97 -3.72
C ALA A 95 10.73 -3.73 -4.86
N ALA A 96 9.43 -3.66 -4.58
CA ALA A 96 8.43 -3.33 -5.58
C ALA A 96 8.49 -1.85 -6.02
N ILE A 97 8.71 -0.93 -5.09
CA ILE A 97 8.91 0.50 -5.41
C ILE A 97 10.19 0.69 -6.23
N ASP A 98 11.28 0.03 -5.83
CA ASP A 98 12.55 0.03 -6.55
C ASP A 98 12.36 -0.51 -7.98
N PHE A 99 11.67 -1.64 -8.12
CA PHE A 99 11.35 -2.23 -9.42
C PHE A 99 10.44 -1.33 -10.28
N LEU A 100 9.50 -0.59 -9.68
CA LEU A 100 8.68 0.39 -10.40
C LEU A 100 9.54 1.50 -11.02
N LEU A 101 10.61 1.92 -10.35
CA LEU A 101 11.46 3.04 -10.77
C LEU A 101 12.58 2.59 -11.71
N ASP A 102 13.26 1.51 -11.37
CA ASP A 102 14.50 1.08 -12.03
C ASP A 102 14.31 -0.13 -12.96
N GLY A 103 13.20 -0.86 -12.84
CA GLY A 103 12.83 -1.96 -13.73
C GLY A 103 13.71 -3.22 -13.65
N ILE A 104 14.73 -3.24 -12.79
CA ILE A 104 15.69 -4.35 -12.64
C ILE A 104 15.48 -5.14 -11.36
#